data_AF-A0A7W1H5A5-F1
#
_entry.id   AF-A0A7W1H5A5-F1
#
_cell.length_a   1.000
_cell.length_b   1.000
_cell.length_c   1.000
_cell.angle_alpha   90.00
_cell.angle_beta   90.00
_cell.angle_gamma   90.00
#
_symmetry.space_group_name_H-M   'P 1'
#
loop_
_entity.id
_entity.type
_entity.pdbx_description
1 polymer ?
#
loop_
_entity_poly.entity_id
_entity_poly.type
_entity_poly.pdbx_seq_one_letter_code
_entity_poly.pdbx_strand_id
1 'polypeptide(L)'
;MGVAYYKIGRSKEAIESYKRAISLKPDYAGAYFNLGVVYLATKKKDAALEQHTILKTLNQQLAGEFFNVIYKDKVLSVFPK
;
A
#
# COMPACT_ATOMS: atom_id res chain seq x y z
N MET A 1 -15.60 -8.52 1.26
CA MET A 1 -14.59 -9.50 1.71
C MET A 1 -13.18 -9.16 1.18
N GLY A 2 -12.68 -7.93 1.40
CA GLY A 2 -11.45 -7.45 0.73
C GLY A 2 -10.16 -7.48 1.54
N VAL A 3 -10.18 -7.71 2.86
CA VAL A 3 -9.02 -7.42 3.73
C VAL A 3 -8.41 -8.66 4.40
N ALA A 4 -8.50 -9.84 3.75
CA ALA A 4 -8.17 -11.13 4.38
C ALA A 4 -6.97 -11.87 3.74
N TYR A 5 -5.93 -11.15 3.29
CA TYR A 5 -4.68 -11.76 2.79
C TYR A 5 -3.49 -11.66 3.77
N TYR A 6 -3.77 -11.43 5.05
CA TYR A 6 -2.76 -11.26 6.11
C TYR A 6 -2.26 -12.58 6.75
N LYS A 7 -2.35 -13.72 6.05
CA LYS A 7 -1.65 -14.94 6.50
C LYS A 7 -0.32 -15.04 5.77
N ILE A 8 0.75 -15.01 6.56
CA ILE A 8 2.20 -14.95 6.26
C ILE A 8 2.68 -15.78 5.05
N GLY A 9 1.92 -16.77 4.57
CA GLY A 9 2.21 -17.54 3.36
C GLY A 9 1.76 -16.89 2.03
N ARG A 10 0.72 -16.05 2.03
CA ARG A 10 0.09 -15.53 0.79
C ARG A 10 0.59 -14.15 0.35
N SER A 11 1.49 -13.53 1.10
CA SER A 11 1.99 -12.19 0.77
C SER A 11 2.78 -12.16 -0.55
N LYS A 12 3.51 -13.23 -0.87
CA LYS A 12 4.23 -13.34 -2.17
C LYS A 12 3.26 -13.43 -3.35
N GLU A 13 2.25 -14.28 -3.25
CA GLU A 13 1.21 -14.41 -4.27
C GLU A 13 0.42 -13.12 -4.45
N ALA A 14 0.13 -12.42 -3.34
CA ALA A 14 -0.53 -11.12 -3.37
C ALA A 14 0.32 -10.06 -4.09
N ILE A 15 1.63 -9.99 -3.79
CA ILE A 15 2.56 -9.09 -4.50
C ILE A 15 2.53 -9.36 -6.00
N GLU A 16 2.65 -10.61 -6.42
CA GLU A 16 2.66 -10.97 -7.84
C GLU A 16 1.30 -10.68 -8.52
N SER A 17 0.20 -10.89 -7.80
CA SER A 17 -1.14 -10.56 -8.31
C SER A 17 -1.32 -9.06 -8.52
N TYR A 18 -0.88 -8.23 -7.58
CA TYR A 18 -0.95 -6.77 -7.73
C TYR A 18 0.02 -6.24 -8.78
N LYS A 19 1.21 -6.83 -8.91
CA LYS A 19 2.13 -6.48 -10.00
C LYS A 19 1.52 -6.78 -11.37
N ARG A 20 0.86 -7.94 -11.55
CA ARG A 20 0.13 -8.23 -12.80
C ARG A 20 -0.99 -7.23 -13.03
N ALA A 21 -1.75 -6.86 -12.00
CA ALA A 21 -2.79 -5.84 -12.11
C ALA A 21 -2.20 -4.48 -12.56
N ILE A 22 -1.03 -4.10 -12.04
CA ILE A 22 -0.28 -2.91 -12.45
C ILE A 22 0.21 -3.02 -13.91
N SER A 23 0.71 -4.18 -14.33
CA SER A 23 1.13 -4.41 -15.72
C SER A 23 -0.04 -4.32 -16.70
N LEU A 24 -1.23 -4.75 -16.29
CA LEU A 24 -2.45 -4.63 -17.10
C LEU A 24 -3.02 -3.22 -17.07
N LYS A 25 -2.92 -2.54 -15.92
CA LYS A 25 -3.50 -1.22 -15.68
C LYS A 25 -2.57 -0.35 -14.82
N PRO A 26 -1.60 0.36 -15.42
CA PRO A 26 -0.61 1.15 -14.69
C PRO A 26 -1.18 2.42 -14.05
N ASP A 27 -2.38 2.85 -14.43
CA ASP A 27 -3.13 3.95 -13.80
C ASP A 27 -3.99 3.48 -12.62
N TYR A 28 -4.00 2.18 -12.29
CA TYR A 28 -4.84 1.66 -11.22
C TYR A 28 -4.24 1.92 -9.84
N ALA A 29 -4.49 3.11 -9.31
CA ALA A 29 -4.03 3.55 -8.00
C ALA A 29 -4.38 2.55 -6.86
N GLY A 30 -5.53 1.88 -6.93
CA GLY A 30 -5.92 0.86 -5.95
C GLY A 30 -4.96 -0.35 -5.87
N ALA A 31 -4.33 -0.75 -6.99
CA ALA A 31 -3.33 -1.82 -6.97
C ALA A 31 -2.04 -1.38 -6.27
N TYR A 32 -1.58 -0.14 -6.51
CA TYR A 32 -0.41 0.42 -5.81
C TYR A 32 -0.64 0.53 -4.30
N PHE A 33 -1.84 0.97 -3.89
CA PHE A 33 -2.22 1.01 -2.47
C PHE A 33 -2.14 -0.38 -1.82
N ASN A 34 -2.81 -1.37 -2.40
CA ASN A 34 -2.84 -2.72 -1.84
C ASN A 34 -1.47 -3.40 -1.88
N LEU A 35 -0.68 -3.19 -2.93
CA LEU A 35 0.70 -3.67 -3.00
C LEU A 35 1.55 -3.07 -1.88
N GLY A 36 1.42 -1.77 -1.65
CA GLY A 36 2.07 -1.07 -0.56
C GLY A 36 1.70 -1.60 0.83
N VAL A 37 0.42 -1.91 1.06
CA VAL A 37 -0.06 -2.55 2.30
C VAL A 37 0.57 -3.93 2.50
N VAL A 38 0.66 -4.74 1.44
CA VAL A 38 1.33 -6.06 1.50
C VAL A 38 2.83 -5.90 1.76
N TYR A 39 3.48 -4.87 1.23
CA TYR A 39 4.87 -4.56 1.56
C TYR A 39 5.06 -4.18 3.02
N LEU A 40 4.18 -3.35 3.60
CA LEU A 40 4.20 -3.07 5.04
C LEU A 40 4.01 -4.34 5.88
N ALA A 41 3.07 -5.21 5.48
CA ALA A 41 2.82 -6.49 6.13
C ALA A 41 4.05 -7.43 6.12
N THR A 42 4.88 -7.32 5.09
CA THR A 42 6.11 -8.11 4.94
C THR A 42 7.35 -7.41 5.49
N LYS A 43 7.17 -6.33 6.28
CA LYS A 43 8.23 -5.47 6.83
C LYS A 43 9.11 -4.80 5.77
N LYS A 44 8.66 -4.72 4.52
CA LYS A 44 9.34 -4.05 3.41
C LYS A 44 8.89 -2.60 3.28
N LYS A 45 9.26 -1.77 4.26
CA LYS A 45 8.81 -0.37 4.31
C LYS A 45 9.31 0.46 3.13
N ASP A 46 10.52 0.21 2.65
CA ASP A 46 11.11 0.95 1.52
C ASP A 46 10.28 0.75 0.23
N ALA A 47 9.91 -0.50 -0.06
CA ALA A 47 9.06 -0.83 -1.21
C ALA A 47 7.65 -0.21 -1.10
N ALA A 48 7.13 -0.05 0.13
CA ALA A 48 5.88 0.66 0.36
C ALA A 48 6.01 2.16 0.07
N LEU A 49 7.11 2.81 0.47
CA LEU A 49 7.37 4.23 0.18
C LEU A 49 7.47 4.53 -1.32
N GLU A 50 7.99 3.60 -2.11
CA GLU A 50 7.93 3.70 -3.57
C GLU A 50 6.49 3.76 -4.08
N GLN A 51 5.61 2.90 -3.56
CA GLN A 51 4.18 2.92 -3.95
C GLN A 51 3.51 4.23 -3.53
N HIS A 52 3.88 4.82 -2.38
CA HIS A 52 3.38 6.12 -1.97
C HIS A 52 3.75 7.22 -2.97
N THR A 53 4.98 7.20 -3.48
CA THR A 53 5.45 8.17 -4.49
C THR A 53 4.65 8.03 -5.79
N ILE A 54 4.39 6.81 -6.24
CA ILE A 54 3.57 6.55 -7.44
C ILE A 54 2.11 6.96 -7.21
N LEU A 55 1.56 6.64 -6.04
CA LEU A 55 0.22 7.08 -5.67
C LEU A 55 0.11 8.60 -5.70
N LYS A 56 1.15 9.34 -5.28
CA LYS A 56 1.14 10.81 -5.31
C LYS A 56 1.01 11.36 -6.73
N THR A 57 1.53 10.66 -7.74
CA THR A 57 1.40 11.08 -9.14
C THR A 57 0.08 10.65 -9.76
N LEU A 58 -0.45 9.47 -9.39
CA LEU A 58 -1.71 8.94 -9.93
C LEU A 58 -2.95 9.53 -9.25
N ASN A 59 -2.93 9.60 -7.92
CA ASN A 59 -4.03 10.06 -7.08
C ASN A 59 -3.50 10.59 -5.74
N GLN A 60 -3.34 11.91 -5.67
CA GLN A 60 -2.82 12.60 -4.49
C GLN A 60 -3.66 12.37 -3.22
N GLN A 61 -4.97 12.20 -3.35
CA GLN A 61 -5.86 11.91 -2.22
C GLN A 61 -5.55 10.51 -1.64
N LEU A 62 -5.47 9.51 -2.52
CA LEU A 62 -5.15 8.13 -2.12
C LEU A 62 -3.72 8.02 -1.56
N ALA A 63 -2.80 8.86 -2.05
CA ALA A 63 -1.45 8.97 -1.48
C ALA A 63 -1.47 9.45 -0.04
N GLY A 64 -2.33 10.44 0.30
CA GLY A 64 -2.50 10.91 1.68
C GLY A 64 -3.08 9.83 2.60
N GLU A 65 -4.06 9.07 2.12
CA GLU A 65 -4.57 7.91 2.86
C GLU A 65 -3.49 6.84 3.09
N PHE A 66 -2.71 6.55 2.05
CA PHE A 66 -1.64 5.57 2.14
C PHE A 66 -0.48 6.03 3.04
N PHE A 67 -0.16 7.32 3.04
CA PHE A 67 0.77 7.91 4.01
C PHE A 67 0.29 7.66 5.43
N ASN A 68 -1.00 7.88 5.70
CA ASN A 68 -1.58 7.53 6.99
C ASN A 68 -1.38 6.03 7.26
N VAL A 69 -1.59 5.12 6.32
CA VAL A 69 -1.31 3.68 6.57
C VAL A 69 0.16 3.41 6.94
N ILE A 70 1.14 4.03 6.28
CA ILE A 70 2.57 3.85 6.57
C ILE A 70 2.95 4.38 7.96
N TYR A 71 2.38 5.52 8.36
CA TYR A 71 2.81 6.26 9.55
C TYR A 71 1.84 6.16 10.74
N LYS A 72 0.56 5.84 10.54
CA LYS A 72 -0.48 5.74 11.59
C LYS A 72 -0.31 4.50 12.48
N ASP A 73 0.48 3.51 12.08
CA ASP A 73 1.00 2.48 13.01
C ASP A 73 1.84 3.12 14.15
N LYS A 74 2.31 4.36 13.99
CA LYS A 74 2.92 5.20 15.03
C LYS A 74 2.20 6.53 15.33
N VAL A 75 1.26 6.98 14.51
CA VAL A 75 0.69 8.35 14.56
C VAL A 75 -0.81 8.30 14.86
N LEU A 76 -1.17 7.81 16.05
CA LEU A 76 -2.39 8.22 16.75
C LEU A 76 -2.09 9.01 18.03
N SER A 77 -0.82 9.39 18.25
CA SER A 77 -0.39 10.07 19.50
C SER A 77 0.01 11.54 19.34
N VAL A 78 0.03 12.13 18.14
CA VAL A 78 0.69 13.46 17.94
C VAL A 78 -0.12 14.47 17.11
N PHE A 79 -1.45 14.41 17.14
CA PHE A 79 -2.24 15.57 16.74
C PHE A 79 -3.31 15.85 17.80
N PRO A 80 -3.09 16.82 18.73
CA PRO A 80 -4.18 17.39 19.49
C PRO A 80 -5.07 18.22 18.55
N LYS A 81 -6.35 18.27 18.93
CA LYS A 81 -7.48 18.90 18.23
C LYS A 81 -7.24 20.35 17.83
#